data_AF-A0A315TLB4-F1
#
_entry.id   AF-A0A315TLB4-F1
#
_cell.length_a   1.000
_cell.length_b   1.000
_cell.length_c   1.000
_cell.angle_alpha   90.00
_cell.angle_beta   90.00
_cell.angle_gamma   90.00
#
_symmetry.space_group_name_H-M   'P 1'
#
loop_
_entity.id
_entity.type
_entity.pdbx_description
1 polymer ?
#
loop_
_entity_poly.entity_id
_entity_poly.type
_entity_poly.pdbx_seq_one_letter_code
_entity_poly.pdbx_strand_id
1 'polypeptide(L)'
;MTLTQTKTKSPAPDERVAKRSPFQKLLGRPEVGALVGAIVLFIFFALVSPTFTQPNALATILYGSSTIGIMAVGVSLLMIGGEFDLSTGVAVISSALTASLFSWYFTTNVWVGVGLALVVSLSIGFINGWILIKTKLPSFIVTLATFLMLTGLNLGLTRLIGGSVSSPSISSMDGFASARAVFASSVSIGGVEVKITVFYWFLLVAVATWVLMRTRVGNWIFAVGGDANAARAVGVPVKATKIGLFMAVGFCAWILGMHNLFAFDTVQSGEGVGNEFLYIIAAVIGGCLL
;
A
#
# COMPACT_ATOMS: atom_id res chain seq x y z
N MET A 1 47.43 59.37 -33.57
CA MET A 1 47.41 58.18 -32.72
C MET A 1 46.03 58.14 -32.07
N THR A 2 45.07 57.50 -32.74
CA THR A 2 43.65 57.55 -32.37
C THR A 2 43.28 56.22 -31.75
N LEU A 3 43.08 56.20 -30.43
CA LEU A 3 42.74 54.99 -29.68
C LEU A 3 41.25 54.67 -29.88
N THR A 4 40.98 53.56 -30.56
CA THR A 4 39.65 52.98 -30.71
C THR A 4 39.19 52.41 -29.37
N GLN A 5 38.20 53.02 -28.72
CA GLN A 5 37.54 52.42 -27.56
C GLN A 5 36.54 51.34 -28.02
N THR A 6 36.90 50.08 -27.82
CA THR A 6 35.99 48.94 -27.98
C THR A 6 34.99 48.94 -26.81
N LYS A 7 33.74 49.27 -27.11
CA LYS A 7 32.62 49.21 -26.17
C LYS A 7 32.33 47.74 -25.83
N THR A 8 32.71 47.28 -24.64
CA THR A 8 32.41 45.91 -24.18
C THR A 8 30.91 45.74 -23.98
N LYS A 9 30.31 44.83 -24.76
CA LYS A 9 28.90 44.45 -24.68
C LYS A 9 28.69 43.63 -23.40
N SER A 10 27.78 44.06 -22.53
CA SER A 10 27.42 43.31 -21.32
C SER A 10 26.96 41.88 -21.66
N PRO A 11 27.31 40.86 -20.85
CA PRO A 11 26.92 39.49 -21.14
C PRO A 11 25.39 39.36 -21.14
N ALA A 12 24.85 38.68 -22.15
CA ALA A 12 23.42 38.37 -22.23
C ALA A 12 23.01 37.51 -21.03
N PRO A 13 21.79 37.70 -20.47
CA PRO A 13 21.31 36.86 -19.38
C PRO A 13 21.28 35.39 -19.85
N ASP A 14 21.85 34.50 -19.03
CA ASP A 14 21.98 33.08 -19.34
C ASP A 14 20.59 32.42 -19.49
N GLU A 15 20.25 32.02 -20.72
CA GLU A 15 18.96 31.42 -21.11
C GLU A 15 18.68 30.09 -20.36
N ARG A 16 19.72 29.51 -19.76
CA ARG A 16 19.67 28.28 -18.93
C ARG A 16 18.93 28.46 -17.61
N VAL A 17 18.65 29.70 -17.19
CA VAL A 17 17.85 30.03 -16.00
C VAL A 17 16.48 30.58 -16.41
N ALA A 18 15.80 29.91 -17.35
CA ALA A 18 14.38 30.15 -17.57
C ALA A 18 13.62 29.84 -16.27
N LYS A 19 13.18 30.89 -15.56
CA LYS A 19 12.29 30.76 -14.40
C LYS A 19 10.96 30.19 -14.88
N ARG A 20 10.86 28.86 -14.98
CA ARG A 20 9.59 28.16 -15.27
C ARG A 20 8.52 28.70 -14.35
N SER A 21 7.38 29.10 -14.91
CA SER A 21 6.28 29.64 -14.12
C SER A 21 5.84 28.58 -13.09
N PRO A 22 5.36 28.99 -11.91
CA PRO A 22 4.85 28.04 -10.91
C PRO A 22 3.75 27.12 -11.49
N PHE A 23 2.99 27.61 -12.47
CA PHE A 23 2.00 26.83 -13.23
C PHE A 23 2.64 25.74 -14.12
N GLN A 24 3.74 26.05 -14.82
CA GLN A 24 4.50 25.06 -15.60
C GLN A 24 5.22 24.04 -14.71
N LYS A 25 5.67 24.45 -13.51
CA LYS A 25 6.23 23.51 -12.53
C LYS A 25 5.16 22.59 -11.93
N LEU A 26 3.95 23.09 -11.73
CA LEU A 26 2.82 22.30 -11.23
C LEU A 26 2.36 21.28 -12.29
N LEU A 27 2.15 21.70 -13.54
CA LEU A 27 1.75 20.81 -14.65
C LEU A 27 2.79 19.73 -15.00
N GLY A 28 4.06 19.92 -14.60
CA GLY A 28 5.11 18.93 -14.82
C GLY A 28 5.14 17.78 -13.82
N ARG A 29 4.28 17.78 -12.79
CA ARG A 29 4.24 16.70 -11.79
C ARG A 29 3.31 15.56 -12.25
N PRO A 30 3.77 14.29 -12.23
CA PRO A 30 2.94 13.14 -12.62
C PRO A 30 1.60 13.06 -11.89
N GLU A 31 1.58 13.42 -10.60
CA GLU A 31 0.40 13.48 -9.73
C GLU A 31 -0.71 14.41 -10.27
N VAL A 32 -0.34 15.48 -10.97
CA VAL A 32 -1.30 16.44 -11.52
C VAL A 32 -2.05 15.82 -12.69
N GLY A 33 -1.42 14.97 -13.48
CA GLY A 33 -2.10 14.21 -14.54
C GLY A 33 -3.18 13.29 -13.97
N ALA A 34 -2.87 12.59 -12.87
CA ALA A 34 -3.81 11.75 -12.16
C ALA A 34 -5.00 12.54 -11.59
N LEU A 35 -4.72 13.67 -10.94
CA LEU A 35 -5.75 14.55 -10.38
C LEU A 35 -6.66 15.12 -11.48
N VAL A 36 -6.09 15.58 -12.59
CA VAL A 36 -6.86 16.07 -13.74
C VAL A 36 -7.75 14.96 -14.30
N GLY A 37 -7.21 13.75 -14.48
CA GLY A 37 -8.00 12.59 -14.91
C GLY A 37 -9.16 12.28 -13.97
N ALA A 38 -8.90 12.27 -12.66
CA ALA A 38 -9.93 12.06 -11.64
C ALA A 38 -11.02 13.15 -11.66
N ILE A 39 -10.64 14.43 -11.81
CA ILE A 39 -11.59 15.55 -11.91
C ILE A 39 -12.45 15.43 -13.19
N VAL A 40 -11.83 15.12 -14.33
CA VAL A 40 -12.55 14.96 -15.61
C VAL A 40 -13.55 13.81 -15.52
N LEU A 41 -13.14 12.65 -14.99
CA LEU A 41 -14.05 11.53 -14.78
C LEU A 41 -15.16 11.87 -13.78
N PHE A 42 -14.84 12.57 -12.69
CA PHE A 42 -15.83 13.00 -11.71
C PHE A 42 -16.89 13.90 -12.34
N ILE A 43 -16.49 14.92 -13.10
CA ILE A 43 -17.42 15.83 -13.79
C ILE A 43 -18.28 15.05 -14.79
N PHE A 44 -17.67 14.17 -15.58
CA PHE A 44 -18.39 13.35 -16.54
C PHE A 44 -19.49 12.53 -15.86
N PHE A 45 -19.16 11.76 -14.81
CA PHE A 45 -20.15 10.94 -14.11
C PHE A 45 -21.16 11.76 -13.32
N ALA A 46 -20.77 12.92 -12.78
CA ALA A 46 -21.69 13.84 -12.11
C ALA A 46 -22.75 14.41 -13.06
N LEU A 47 -22.40 14.61 -14.33
CA LEU A 47 -23.34 15.09 -15.36
C LEU A 47 -24.21 13.97 -15.93
N VAL A 48 -23.64 12.77 -16.12
CA VAL A 48 -24.33 11.64 -16.76
C VAL A 48 -25.24 10.88 -15.79
N SER A 49 -24.91 10.83 -14.50
CA SER A 49 -25.65 10.05 -13.50
C SER A 49 -25.96 10.86 -12.24
N PRO A 50 -27.24 11.20 -11.99
CA PRO A 50 -27.67 11.87 -10.75
C PRO A 50 -27.35 11.07 -9.48
N THR A 51 -27.23 9.74 -9.59
CA THR A 51 -26.88 8.86 -8.46
C THR A 51 -25.41 9.02 -8.05
N PHE A 52 -24.53 9.41 -8.98
CA PHE A 52 -23.09 9.50 -8.72
C PHE A 52 -22.72 10.54 -7.67
N THR A 53 -23.44 11.67 -7.64
CA THR A 53 -23.21 12.76 -6.68
C THR A 53 -23.88 12.51 -5.33
N GLN A 54 -24.64 11.42 -5.18
CA GLN A 54 -25.26 11.08 -3.91
C GLN A 54 -24.19 10.70 -2.88
N PRO A 55 -24.32 11.14 -1.62
CA PRO A 55 -23.31 10.85 -0.60
C PRO A 55 -23.02 9.35 -0.38
N ASN A 56 -24.03 8.48 -0.54
CA ASN A 56 -23.85 7.02 -0.46
C ASN A 56 -23.01 6.45 -1.62
N ALA A 57 -23.15 7.01 -2.83
CA ALA A 57 -22.31 6.62 -3.96
C ALA A 57 -20.84 7.04 -3.71
N LEU A 58 -20.63 8.25 -3.19
CA LEU A 58 -19.30 8.73 -2.79
C LEU A 58 -18.70 7.88 -1.67
N ALA A 59 -19.48 7.47 -0.67
CA ALA A 59 -19.03 6.56 0.39
C ALA A 59 -18.61 5.18 -0.15
N THR A 60 -19.31 4.69 -1.18
CA THR A 60 -18.98 3.42 -1.84
C THR A 60 -17.67 3.53 -2.64
N ILE A 61 -17.48 4.63 -3.38
CA ILE A 61 -16.22 4.92 -4.08
C ILE A 61 -15.07 5.04 -3.07
N LEU A 62 -15.31 5.72 -1.95
CA LEU A 62 -14.31 5.89 -0.89
C LEU A 62 -13.96 4.58 -0.21
N TYR A 63 -14.94 3.69 -0.01
CA TYR A 63 -14.72 2.34 0.48
C TYR A 63 -13.79 1.54 -0.46
N GLY A 64 -14.11 1.48 -1.76
CA GLY A 64 -13.24 0.82 -2.75
C GLY A 64 -11.85 1.46 -2.85
N SER A 65 -11.76 2.79 -2.70
CA SER A 65 -10.47 3.49 -2.65
C SER A 65 -9.68 3.14 -1.40
N SER A 66 -10.34 2.95 -0.25
CA SER A 66 -9.68 2.65 1.01
C SER A 66 -9.02 1.27 1.03
N THR A 67 -9.62 0.27 0.38
CA THR A 67 -9.04 -1.08 0.33
C THR A 67 -7.74 -1.11 -0.47
N ILE A 68 -7.72 -0.45 -1.63
CA ILE A 68 -6.50 -0.24 -2.43
C ILE A 68 -5.52 0.67 -1.67
N GLY A 69 -6.02 1.73 -1.07
CA GLY A 69 -5.25 2.77 -0.38
C GLY A 69 -4.46 2.26 0.83
N ILE A 70 -5.02 1.36 1.63
CA ILE A 70 -4.32 0.72 2.77
C ILE A 70 -3.04 0.04 2.29
N MET A 71 -3.13 -0.75 1.21
CA MET A 71 -1.96 -1.42 0.64
C MET A 71 -1.02 -0.46 -0.08
N ALA A 72 -1.57 0.53 -0.79
CA ALA A 72 -0.77 1.55 -1.46
C ALA A 72 0.15 2.29 -0.49
N VAL A 73 -0.28 2.56 0.76
CA VAL A 73 0.60 3.19 1.78
C VAL A 73 1.85 2.35 2.05
N GLY A 74 1.68 1.05 2.32
CA GLY A 74 2.81 0.14 2.57
C GLY A 74 3.73 0.02 1.36
N VAL A 75 3.14 -0.17 0.18
CA VAL A 75 3.87 -0.29 -1.09
C VAL A 75 4.62 1.00 -1.42
N SER A 76 4.00 2.18 -1.23
CA SER A 76 4.65 3.47 -1.41
C SER A 76 5.88 3.63 -0.53
N LEU A 77 5.79 3.30 0.77
CA LEU A 77 6.94 3.36 1.67
C LEU A 77 8.09 2.44 1.21
N LEU A 78 7.74 1.23 0.76
CA LEU A 78 8.72 0.28 0.24
C LEU A 78 9.40 0.78 -1.04
N MET A 79 8.63 1.35 -1.97
CA MET A 79 9.13 1.92 -3.22
C MET A 79 10.03 3.13 -2.99
N ILE A 80 9.68 4.01 -2.05
CA ILE A 80 10.56 5.13 -1.64
C ILE A 80 11.87 4.58 -1.05
N GLY A 81 11.84 3.42 -0.39
CA GLY A 81 13.02 2.70 0.07
C GLY A 81 13.81 1.97 -1.01
N GLY A 82 13.43 2.11 -2.28
CA GLY A 82 14.10 1.51 -3.45
C GLY A 82 13.80 0.03 -3.64
N GLU A 83 12.67 -0.47 -3.13
CA GLU A 83 12.30 -1.88 -3.22
C GLU A 83 10.87 -2.11 -3.73
N PHE A 84 10.59 -3.33 -4.19
CA PHE A 84 9.34 -3.71 -4.82
C PHE A 84 8.78 -5.00 -4.19
N ASP A 85 7.46 -5.09 -4.00
CA ASP A 85 6.82 -6.30 -3.48
C ASP A 85 5.60 -6.72 -4.32
N LEU A 86 5.79 -7.77 -5.13
CA LEU A 86 4.73 -8.37 -5.94
C LEU A 86 3.82 -9.31 -5.15
N SER A 87 4.23 -9.77 -3.96
CA SER A 87 3.45 -10.72 -3.16
C SER A 87 2.25 -10.08 -2.44
N THR A 88 2.10 -8.77 -2.52
CA THR A 88 1.13 -7.97 -1.74
C THR A 88 -0.32 -8.38 -1.93
N GLY A 89 -0.76 -8.66 -3.15
CA GLY A 89 -2.13 -9.12 -3.43
C GLY A 89 -2.45 -10.42 -2.72
N VAL A 90 -1.61 -11.43 -2.90
CA VAL A 90 -1.80 -12.77 -2.33
C VAL A 90 -1.50 -12.80 -0.82
N ALA A 91 -0.62 -11.92 -0.31
CA ALA A 91 -0.33 -11.79 1.12
C ALA A 91 -1.55 -11.34 1.94
N VAL A 92 -2.41 -10.48 1.38
CA VAL A 92 -3.69 -10.07 1.99
C VAL A 92 -4.57 -11.29 2.24
N ILE A 93 -4.72 -12.15 1.23
CA ILE A 93 -5.53 -13.36 1.35
C ILE A 93 -4.86 -14.40 2.26
N SER A 94 -3.53 -14.49 2.22
CA SER A 94 -2.78 -15.36 3.13
C SER A 94 -3.05 -15.01 4.60
N SER A 95 -3.11 -13.71 4.93
CA SER A 95 -3.50 -13.23 6.26
C SER A 95 -4.91 -13.66 6.64
N ALA A 96 -5.87 -13.42 5.76
CA ALA A 96 -7.28 -13.69 6.00
C ALA A 96 -7.56 -15.20 6.16
N LEU A 97 -6.96 -16.03 5.30
CA LEU A 97 -7.02 -17.49 5.41
C LEU A 97 -6.35 -18.00 6.68
N THR A 98 -5.21 -17.43 7.07
CA THR A 98 -4.54 -17.81 8.33
C THR A 98 -5.48 -17.59 9.51
N ALA A 99 -6.12 -16.42 9.62
CA ALA A 99 -7.05 -16.15 10.70
C ALA A 99 -8.28 -17.07 10.67
N SER A 100 -8.87 -17.27 9.50
CA SER A 100 -10.10 -18.06 9.32
C SER A 100 -9.86 -19.55 9.58
N LEU A 101 -8.91 -20.16 8.88
CA LEU A 101 -8.62 -21.59 8.98
C LEU A 101 -8.13 -21.94 10.38
N PHE A 102 -7.22 -21.13 10.97
CA PHE A 102 -6.74 -21.40 12.31
C PHE A 102 -7.87 -21.33 13.34
N SER A 103 -8.69 -20.28 13.30
CA SER A 103 -9.80 -20.15 14.24
C SER A 103 -10.74 -21.34 14.14
N TRP A 104 -11.19 -21.67 12.92
CA TRP A 104 -12.16 -22.72 12.68
C TRP A 104 -11.66 -24.10 13.12
N TYR A 105 -10.50 -24.53 12.61
CA TYR A 105 -10.03 -25.91 12.82
C TYR A 105 -9.50 -26.18 14.22
N PHE A 106 -9.04 -25.15 14.93
CA PHE A 106 -8.62 -25.27 16.32
C PHE A 106 -9.71 -24.83 17.31
N THR A 107 -10.89 -24.44 16.80
CA THR A 107 -12.04 -23.97 17.60
C THR A 107 -11.65 -22.88 18.59
N THR A 108 -10.72 -22.01 18.19
CA THR A 108 -10.25 -20.91 19.04
C THR A 108 -11.13 -19.68 18.87
N ASN A 109 -11.13 -18.80 19.87
CA ASN A 109 -11.66 -17.45 19.69
C ASN A 109 -11.01 -16.77 18.48
N VAL A 110 -11.80 -16.07 17.68
CA VAL A 110 -11.36 -15.47 16.42
C VAL A 110 -10.18 -14.50 16.61
N TRP A 111 -10.07 -13.83 17.75
CA TRP A 111 -8.94 -12.94 18.04
C TRP A 111 -7.59 -13.66 18.09
N VAL A 112 -7.56 -14.95 18.42
CA VAL A 112 -6.34 -15.77 18.36
C VAL A 112 -5.90 -15.92 16.90
N GLY A 113 -6.84 -16.22 16.00
CA GLY A 113 -6.57 -16.27 14.57
C GLY A 113 -6.12 -14.92 14.00
N VAL A 114 -6.76 -13.82 14.41
CA VAL A 114 -6.36 -12.44 14.05
C VAL A 114 -4.92 -12.15 14.47
N GLY A 115 -4.54 -12.53 15.70
CA GLY A 115 -3.18 -12.35 16.22
C GLY A 115 -2.16 -13.22 15.49
N LEU A 116 -2.49 -14.48 15.21
CA LEU A 116 -1.62 -15.37 14.43
C LEU A 116 -1.42 -14.85 13.01
N ALA A 117 -2.48 -14.37 12.37
CA ALA A 117 -2.41 -13.77 11.04
C ALA A 117 -1.45 -12.58 11.00
N LEU A 118 -1.45 -11.73 12.03
CA LEU A 118 -0.49 -10.62 12.13
C LEU A 118 0.95 -11.13 12.17
N VAL A 119 1.23 -12.15 12.99
CA VAL A 119 2.56 -12.76 13.07
C VAL A 119 2.98 -13.34 11.73
N VAL A 120 2.09 -14.06 11.03
CA VAL A 120 2.36 -14.63 9.71
C VAL A 120 2.61 -13.54 8.67
N SER A 121 1.79 -12.49 8.62
CA SER A 121 1.96 -11.39 7.67
C SER A 121 3.27 -10.61 7.90
N LEU A 122 3.62 -10.33 9.15
CA LEU A 122 4.90 -9.72 9.49
C LEU A 122 6.08 -10.64 9.14
N SER A 123 5.91 -11.95 9.33
CA SER A 123 6.93 -12.95 8.98
C SER A 123 7.16 -13.04 7.48
N ILE A 124 6.10 -12.98 6.66
CA ILE A 124 6.22 -12.93 5.19
C ILE A 124 7.07 -11.71 4.79
N GLY A 125 6.75 -10.52 5.32
CA GLY A 125 7.53 -9.31 5.08
C GLY A 125 8.98 -9.45 5.55
N PHE A 126 9.19 -9.99 6.76
CA PHE A 126 10.52 -10.23 7.30
C PHE A 126 11.33 -11.19 6.41
N ILE A 127 10.73 -12.28 5.95
CA ILE A 127 11.37 -13.28 5.07
C ILE A 127 11.75 -12.64 3.73
N ASN A 128 10.84 -11.89 3.10
CA ASN A 128 11.15 -11.15 1.86
C ASN A 128 12.35 -10.22 2.04
N GLY A 129 12.31 -9.37 3.07
CA GLY A 129 13.40 -8.44 3.37
C GLY A 129 14.70 -9.15 3.73
N TRP A 130 14.63 -10.24 4.49
CA TRP A 130 15.81 -11.01 4.90
C TRP A 130 16.47 -11.72 3.71
N ILE A 131 15.68 -12.35 2.84
CA ILE A 131 16.17 -12.98 1.60
C ILE A 131 16.83 -11.92 0.72
N LEU A 132 16.18 -10.78 0.51
CA LEU A 132 16.74 -9.65 -0.23
C LEU A 132 18.13 -9.25 0.31
N ILE A 133 18.23 -8.99 1.62
CA ILE A 133 19.47 -8.54 2.26
C ILE A 133 20.57 -9.61 2.20
N LYS A 134 20.21 -10.89 2.35
CA LYS A 134 21.16 -12.00 2.40
C LYS A 134 21.66 -12.40 1.01
N THR A 135 20.76 -12.47 0.04
CA THR A 135 21.06 -12.96 -1.32
C THR A 135 21.47 -11.85 -2.28
N LYS A 136 21.10 -10.59 -1.98
CA LYS A 136 21.28 -9.42 -2.86
C LYS A 136 20.58 -9.56 -4.22
N LEU A 137 19.64 -10.49 -4.35
CA LEU A 137 18.77 -10.59 -5.52
C LEU A 137 17.84 -9.37 -5.57
N PRO A 138 17.42 -8.91 -6.77
CA PRO A 138 16.39 -7.89 -6.90
C PRO A 138 15.11 -8.28 -6.13
N SER A 139 14.51 -7.33 -5.40
CA SER A 139 13.30 -7.56 -4.61
C SER A 139 12.11 -8.05 -5.43
N PHE A 140 12.02 -7.65 -6.71
CA PHE A 140 11.04 -8.19 -7.65
C PHE A 140 11.11 -9.72 -7.75
N ILE A 141 12.31 -10.31 -7.87
CA ILE A 141 12.48 -11.76 -8.00
C ILE A 141 12.14 -12.46 -6.68
N VAL A 142 12.60 -11.90 -5.56
CA VAL A 142 12.31 -12.45 -4.22
C VAL A 142 10.81 -12.48 -3.97
N THR A 143 10.11 -11.38 -4.27
CA THR A 143 8.69 -11.25 -3.98
C THR A 143 7.80 -11.94 -5.00
N LEU A 144 8.25 -12.11 -6.25
CA LEU A 144 7.60 -13.01 -7.22
C LEU A 144 7.67 -14.46 -6.77
N ALA A 145 8.81 -14.92 -6.23
CA ALA A 145 8.91 -16.26 -5.67
C ALA A 145 7.93 -16.43 -4.49
N THR A 146 7.87 -15.45 -3.59
CA THR A 146 6.90 -15.44 -2.47
C THR A 146 5.46 -15.39 -2.96
N PHE A 147 5.14 -14.60 -3.99
CA PHE A 147 3.83 -14.56 -4.63
C PHE A 147 3.40 -15.96 -5.12
N LEU A 148 4.27 -16.67 -5.84
CA LEU A 148 3.97 -18.02 -6.34
C LEU A 148 3.83 -19.02 -5.20
N MET A 149 4.71 -18.95 -4.20
CA MET A 149 4.62 -19.80 -3.00
C MET A 149 3.31 -19.58 -2.26
N LEU A 150 2.95 -18.34 -1.95
CA LEU A 150 1.72 -18.00 -1.24
C LEU A 150 0.48 -18.37 -2.06
N THR A 151 0.51 -18.21 -3.38
CA THR A 151 -0.59 -18.63 -4.26
C THR A 151 -0.83 -20.14 -4.14
N GLY A 152 0.25 -20.92 -4.23
CA GLY A 152 0.20 -22.37 -4.07
C GLY A 152 -0.22 -22.79 -2.66
N LEU A 153 0.29 -22.12 -1.62
CA LEU A 153 -0.04 -22.41 -0.22
C LEU A 153 -1.49 -22.07 0.10
N ASN A 154 -2.00 -20.92 -0.32
CA ASN A 154 -3.39 -20.53 -0.09
C ASN A 154 -4.34 -21.55 -0.71
N LEU A 155 -4.11 -21.92 -1.97
CA LEU A 155 -4.96 -22.91 -2.64
C LEU A 155 -4.77 -24.32 -2.04
N GLY A 156 -3.53 -24.74 -1.86
CA GLY A 156 -3.17 -26.07 -1.39
C GLY A 156 -3.65 -26.34 0.03
N LEU A 157 -3.36 -25.44 0.97
CA LEU A 157 -3.76 -25.60 2.38
C LEU A 157 -5.27 -25.52 2.56
N THR A 158 -5.94 -24.57 1.90
CA THR A 158 -7.41 -24.46 2.00
C THR A 158 -8.08 -25.73 1.47
N ARG A 159 -7.59 -26.27 0.35
CA ARG A 159 -8.13 -27.50 -0.23
C ARG A 159 -7.78 -28.76 0.58
N LEU A 160 -6.57 -28.87 1.09
CA LEU A 160 -6.13 -30.02 1.87
C LEU A 160 -6.83 -30.11 3.23
N ILE A 161 -7.01 -28.97 3.91
CA ILE A 161 -7.58 -28.92 5.26
C ILE A 161 -9.11 -28.89 5.19
N GLY A 162 -9.69 -28.13 4.26
CA GLY A 162 -11.15 -27.91 4.19
C GLY A 162 -11.89 -28.54 3.03
N GLY A 163 -11.19 -29.24 2.12
CA GLY A 163 -11.82 -29.88 0.97
C GLY A 163 -12.40 -28.90 -0.06
N SER A 164 -12.19 -27.59 0.13
CA SER A 164 -12.73 -26.49 -0.69
C SER A 164 -11.65 -25.46 -1.00
N VAL A 165 -11.92 -24.55 -1.94
CA VAL A 165 -11.06 -23.40 -2.26
C VAL A 165 -11.52 -22.11 -1.55
N SER A 166 -12.44 -22.24 -0.61
CA SER A 166 -12.94 -21.19 0.27
C SER A 166 -12.75 -21.60 1.72
N SER A 167 -12.46 -20.62 2.58
CA SER A 167 -12.50 -20.82 4.02
C SER A 167 -13.93 -21.14 4.48
N PRO A 168 -14.09 -21.83 5.63
CA PRO A 168 -15.37 -21.90 6.32
C PRO A 168 -15.83 -20.51 6.76
N SER A 169 -17.13 -20.38 7.05
CA SER A 169 -17.68 -19.14 7.61
C SER A 169 -17.43 -19.11 9.11
N ILE A 170 -16.80 -18.03 9.58
CA ILE A 170 -16.49 -17.84 11.01
C ILE A 170 -17.49 -16.91 11.72
N SER A 171 -18.61 -16.58 11.06
CA SER A 171 -19.58 -15.59 11.54
C SER A 171 -20.27 -15.96 12.86
N SER A 172 -20.41 -17.26 13.12
CA SER A 172 -21.00 -17.80 14.35
C SER A 172 -19.98 -18.07 15.46
N MET A 173 -18.70 -17.78 15.24
CA MET A 173 -17.63 -18.08 16.21
C MET A 173 -17.49 -17.01 17.30
N ASP A 174 -16.99 -17.45 18.46
CA ASP A 174 -16.69 -16.55 19.57
C ASP A 174 -15.69 -15.45 19.18
N GLY A 175 -16.01 -14.21 19.56
CA GLY A 175 -15.21 -13.03 19.24
C GLY A 175 -15.50 -12.43 17.87
N PHE A 176 -16.25 -13.10 16.98
CA PHE A 176 -16.52 -12.61 15.63
C PHE A 176 -17.18 -11.22 15.62
N ALA A 177 -18.24 -11.02 16.41
CA ALA A 177 -18.93 -9.74 16.47
C ALA A 177 -18.01 -8.57 16.88
N SER A 178 -17.15 -8.80 17.87
CA SER A 178 -16.17 -7.79 18.32
C SER A 178 -15.07 -7.53 17.29
N ALA A 179 -14.57 -8.55 16.60
CA ALA A 179 -13.58 -8.39 15.54
C ALA A 179 -14.18 -7.71 14.30
N ARG A 180 -15.42 -8.05 13.94
CA ARG A 180 -16.18 -7.34 12.89
C ARG A 180 -16.38 -5.87 13.22
N ALA A 181 -16.65 -5.53 14.49
CA ALA A 181 -16.76 -4.14 14.92
C ALA A 181 -15.47 -3.35 14.71
N VAL A 182 -14.30 -3.98 14.83
CA VAL A 182 -13.00 -3.36 14.58
C VAL A 182 -12.70 -3.28 13.08
N PHE A 183 -12.80 -4.39 12.37
CA PHE A 183 -12.28 -4.49 10.99
C PHE A 183 -13.31 -4.20 9.90
N ALA A 184 -14.61 -4.28 10.16
CA ALA A 184 -15.65 -4.20 9.12
C ALA A 184 -16.92 -3.41 9.51
N SER A 185 -16.85 -2.61 10.57
CA SER A 185 -17.96 -1.72 10.96
C SER A 185 -18.17 -0.55 9.98
N SER A 186 -19.29 0.15 10.16
CA SER A 186 -19.57 1.44 9.52
C SER A 186 -19.92 2.49 10.57
N VAL A 187 -19.64 3.74 10.24
CA VAL A 187 -19.97 4.92 11.03
C VAL A 187 -20.95 5.76 10.22
N SER A 188 -22.11 6.05 10.80
CA SER A 188 -23.11 6.91 10.18
C SER A 188 -22.74 8.39 10.37
N ILE A 189 -22.45 9.09 9.29
CA ILE A 189 -22.14 10.53 9.30
C ILE A 189 -23.16 11.24 8.41
N GLY A 190 -24.05 12.03 9.02
CA GLY A 190 -25.07 12.77 8.27
C GLY A 190 -26.02 11.89 7.45
N GLY A 191 -26.33 10.68 7.93
CA GLY A 191 -27.17 9.70 7.23
C GLY A 191 -26.44 8.87 6.17
N VAL A 192 -25.11 8.95 6.12
CA VAL A 192 -24.25 8.21 5.19
C VAL A 192 -23.41 7.19 5.95
N GLU A 193 -23.47 5.93 5.54
CA GLU A 193 -22.67 4.86 6.15
C GLU A 193 -21.27 4.84 5.56
N VAL A 194 -20.27 5.28 6.34
CA VAL A 194 -18.86 5.25 5.95
C VAL A 194 -18.18 4.05 6.60
N LYS A 195 -17.56 3.18 5.80
CA LYS A 195 -16.87 1.99 6.29
C LYS A 195 -15.62 2.35 7.11
N ILE A 196 -15.36 1.58 8.18
CA ILE A 196 -14.23 1.80 9.09
C ILE A 196 -12.86 1.79 8.39
N THR A 197 -12.74 1.05 7.28
CA THR A 197 -11.53 0.99 6.46
C THR A 197 -11.07 2.33 5.94
N VAL A 198 -12.00 3.24 5.66
CA VAL A 198 -11.70 4.62 5.23
C VAL A 198 -10.89 5.34 6.31
N PHE A 199 -11.27 5.16 7.58
CA PHE A 199 -10.58 5.76 8.71
C PHE A 199 -9.21 5.13 8.94
N TYR A 200 -9.09 3.80 8.83
CA TYR A 200 -7.79 3.13 8.90
C TYR A 200 -6.86 3.57 7.78
N TRP A 201 -7.38 3.71 6.56
CA TRP A 201 -6.60 4.23 5.44
C TRP A 201 -6.07 5.64 5.74
N PHE A 202 -6.92 6.58 6.14
CA PHE A 202 -6.48 7.93 6.48
C PHE A 202 -5.52 7.97 7.66
N LEU A 203 -5.73 7.12 8.67
CA LEU A 203 -4.81 6.99 9.80
C LEU A 203 -3.44 6.50 9.33
N LEU A 204 -3.38 5.47 8.49
CA LEU A 204 -2.13 4.96 7.93
C LEU A 204 -1.43 6.01 7.06
N VAL A 205 -2.17 6.76 6.24
CA VAL A 205 -1.62 7.89 5.46
C VAL A 205 -1.03 8.94 6.40
N ALA A 206 -1.75 9.33 7.46
CA ALA A 206 -1.27 10.31 8.43
C ALA A 206 -0.01 9.84 9.16
N VAL A 207 0.01 8.58 9.61
CA VAL A 207 1.17 7.97 10.28
C VAL A 207 2.35 7.85 9.33
N ALA A 208 2.16 7.33 8.11
CA ALA A 208 3.21 7.21 7.11
C ALA A 208 3.80 8.57 6.73
N THR A 209 2.94 9.58 6.54
CA THR A 209 3.35 10.97 6.28
C THR A 209 4.18 11.52 7.44
N TRP A 210 3.72 11.33 8.67
CA TRP A 210 4.46 11.78 9.86
C TRP A 210 5.82 11.07 9.97
N VAL A 211 5.87 9.75 9.77
CA VAL A 211 7.11 8.97 9.77
C VAL A 211 8.09 9.52 8.71
N LEU A 212 7.64 9.70 7.47
CA LEU A 212 8.47 10.20 6.37
C LEU A 212 8.98 11.63 6.60
N MET A 213 8.10 12.53 7.05
CA MET A 213 8.39 13.96 7.07
C MET A 213 8.96 14.46 8.40
N ARG A 214 8.76 13.73 9.50
CA ARG A 214 9.06 14.22 10.85
C ARG A 214 9.97 13.31 11.68
N THR A 215 10.34 12.13 11.20
CA THR A 215 11.16 11.18 11.98
C THR A 215 12.49 10.84 11.32
N ARG A 216 13.43 10.30 12.12
CA ARG A 216 14.71 9.79 11.62
C ARG A 216 14.54 8.62 10.65
N VAL A 217 13.51 7.80 10.86
CA VAL A 217 13.19 6.66 9.99
C VAL A 217 12.84 7.16 8.58
N GLY A 218 12.11 8.26 8.46
CA GLY A 218 11.84 8.89 7.16
C GLY A 218 13.11 9.24 6.38
N ASN A 219 14.06 9.91 7.04
CA ASN A 219 15.37 10.22 6.44
C ASN A 219 16.13 8.94 6.03
N TRP A 220 16.04 7.87 6.82
CA TRP A 220 16.65 6.59 6.47
C TRP A 220 16.00 5.93 5.26
N ILE A 221 14.68 5.98 5.13
CA ILE A 221 13.94 5.43 3.99
C ILE A 221 14.40 6.14 2.70
N PHE A 222 14.36 7.48 2.67
CA PHE A 222 14.81 8.26 1.50
C PHE A 222 16.29 8.02 1.17
N ALA A 223 17.17 7.99 2.18
CA ALA A 223 18.60 7.78 1.96
C ALA A 223 18.89 6.40 1.34
N VAL A 224 18.20 5.36 1.84
CA VAL A 224 18.38 3.98 1.37
C VAL A 224 17.83 3.77 -0.04
N GLY A 225 16.73 4.43 -0.40
CA GLY A 225 16.18 4.41 -1.75
C GLY A 225 17.09 5.09 -2.78
N GLY A 226 17.69 6.22 -2.43
CA GLY A 226 18.60 6.93 -3.33
C GLY A 226 19.92 6.20 -3.58
N ASP A 227 20.66 5.85 -2.53
CA ASP A 227 21.88 5.05 -2.63
C ASP A 227 22.16 4.30 -1.31
N ALA A 228 21.92 2.99 -1.32
CA ALA A 228 22.11 2.13 -0.15
C ALA A 228 23.57 2.03 0.33
N ASN A 229 24.56 2.21 -0.55
CA ASN A 229 25.98 2.21 -0.17
C ASN A 229 26.37 3.54 0.49
N ALA A 230 25.94 4.67 -0.09
CA ALA A 230 26.15 5.99 0.49
C ALA A 230 25.43 6.13 1.84
N ALA A 231 24.19 5.66 1.94
CA ALA A 231 23.43 5.65 3.19
C ALA A 231 24.16 4.86 4.29
N ARG A 232 24.76 3.71 3.95
CA ARG A 232 25.54 2.91 4.90
C ARG A 232 26.80 3.64 5.37
N ALA A 233 27.48 4.38 4.48
CA ALA A 233 28.68 5.13 4.82
C ALA A 233 28.41 6.23 5.86
N VAL A 234 27.19 6.78 5.89
CA VAL A 234 26.76 7.79 6.89
C VAL A 234 26.02 7.17 8.08
N GLY A 235 26.10 5.85 8.28
CA GLY A 235 25.59 5.15 9.47
C GLY A 235 24.11 4.78 9.44
N VAL A 236 23.42 4.85 8.29
CA VAL A 236 22.02 4.39 8.19
C VAL A 236 21.96 2.87 8.31
N PRO A 237 21.07 2.30 9.15
CA PRO A 237 20.92 0.85 9.32
C PRO A 237 20.14 0.23 8.15
N VAL A 238 20.72 0.26 6.94
CA VAL A 238 20.08 -0.15 5.66
C VAL A 238 19.33 -1.47 5.76
N LYS A 239 19.93 -2.49 6.40
CA LYS A 239 19.34 -3.82 6.54
C LYS A 239 18.02 -3.77 7.32
N ALA A 240 18.02 -3.10 8.46
CA ALA A 240 16.85 -2.97 9.31
C ALA A 240 15.77 -2.11 8.64
N THR A 241 16.17 -1.03 7.94
CA THR A 241 15.25 -0.17 7.20
C THR A 241 14.50 -0.96 6.12
N LYS A 242 15.21 -1.69 5.25
CA LYS A 242 14.57 -2.47 4.18
C LYS A 242 13.67 -3.58 4.72
N ILE A 243 14.13 -4.34 5.73
CA ILE A 243 13.29 -5.37 6.36
C ILE A 243 12.04 -4.77 6.99
N GLY A 244 12.18 -3.64 7.71
CA GLY A 244 11.05 -2.94 8.31
C GLY A 244 10.02 -2.46 7.28
N LEU A 245 10.45 -2.05 6.09
CA LEU A 245 9.55 -1.68 5.00
C LEU A 245 8.74 -2.88 4.48
N PHE A 246 9.36 -4.04 4.27
CA PHE A 246 8.61 -5.25 3.91
C PHE A 246 7.65 -5.70 5.02
N MET A 247 8.06 -5.57 6.29
CA MET A 247 7.17 -5.85 7.42
C MET A 247 5.99 -4.87 7.48
N ALA A 248 6.19 -3.58 7.12
CA ALA A 248 5.12 -2.60 7.03
C ALA A 248 4.11 -2.95 5.92
N VAL A 249 4.59 -3.46 4.78
CA VAL A 249 3.75 -4.03 3.72
C VAL A 249 2.94 -5.22 4.25
N GLY A 250 3.59 -6.14 4.98
CA GLY A 250 2.92 -7.25 5.65
C GLY A 250 1.84 -6.79 6.64
N PHE A 251 2.10 -5.73 7.41
CA PHE A 251 1.12 -5.15 8.33
C PHE A 251 -0.10 -4.57 7.59
N CYS A 252 0.11 -3.86 6.48
CA CYS A 252 -1.00 -3.36 5.65
C CYS A 252 -1.81 -4.52 5.06
N ALA A 253 -1.13 -5.60 4.63
CA ALA A 253 -1.77 -6.80 4.13
C ALA A 253 -2.60 -7.50 5.22
N TRP A 254 -2.13 -7.46 6.46
CA TRP A 254 -2.90 -7.96 7.61
C TRP A 254 -4.17 -7.15 7.84
N ILE A 255 -4.10 -5.81 7.89
CA ILE A 255 -5.29 -4.96 8.08
C ILE A 255 -6.34 -5.25 7.00
N LEU A 256 -5.94 -5.23 5.73
CA LEU A 256 -6.87 -5.47 4.63
C LEU A 256 -7.38 -6.91 4.62
N GLY A 257 -6.55 -7.90 4.98
CA GLY A 257 -6.95 -9.30 5.07
C GLY A 257 -7.99 -9.52 6.15
N MET A 258 -7.81 -8.91 7.33
CA MET A 258 -8.83 -8.95 8.39
C MET A 258 -10.11 -8.29 7.94
N HIS A 259 -10.02 -7.11 7.29
CA HIS A 259 -11.19 -6.45 6.75
C HIS A 259 -11.97 -7.35 5.78
N ASN A 260 -11.31 -7.98 4.82
CA ASN A 260 -11.96 -8.89 3.87
C ASN A 260 -12.66 -10.06 4.60
N LEU A 261 -11.97 -10.70 5.56
CA LEU A 261 -12.54 -11.80 6.33
C LEU A 261 -13.81 -11.39 7.09
N PHE A 262 -13.79 -10.25 7.77
CA PHE A 262 -14.94 -9.81 8.59
C PHE A 262 -16.04 -9.11 7.79
N ALA A 263 -15.75 -8.62 6.60
CA ALA A 263 -16.73 -8.04 5.70
C ALA A 263 -17.56 -9.12 4.97
N PHE A 264 -16.93 -10.25 4.63
CA PHE A 264 -17.53 -11.30 3.79
C PHE A 264 -17.74 -12.64 4.50
N ASP A 265 -17.30 -12.79 5.74
CA ASP A 265 -17.40 -13.96 6.62
C ASP A 265 -16.63 -15.21 6.15
N THR A 266 -16.36 -15.33 4.85
CA THR A 266 -15.54 -16.33 4.18
C THR A 266 -14.54 -15.66 3.24
N VAL A 267 -13.48 -16.38 2.86
CA VAL A 267 -12.45 -15.89 1.94
C VAL A 267 -12.06 -16.98 0.94
N GLN A 268 -11.94 -16.62 -0.32
CA GLN A 268 -11.52 -17.55 -1.38
C GLN A 268 -10.01 -17.51 -1.59
N SER A 269 -9.39 -18.67 -1.75
CA SER A 269 -7.93 -18.79 -1.81
C SER A 269 -7.29 -18.21 -3.07
N GLY A 270 -8.07 -18.04 -4.14
CA GLY A 270 -7.64 -17.46 -5.40
C GLY A 270 -7.81 -15.94 -5.49
N GLU A 271 -8.41 -15.31 -4.47
CA GLU A 271 -8.52 -13.85 -4.44
C GLU A 271 -7.14 -13.19 -4.32
N GLY A 272 -7.08 -11.89 -4.64
CA GLY A 272 -5.87 -11.09 -4.47
C GLY A 272 -4.84 -11.20 -5.60
N VAL A 273 -4.85 -12.25 -6.42
CA VAL A 273 -4.03 -12.34 -7.64
C VAL A 273 -4.39 -11.18 -8.58
N GLY A 274 -3.39 -10.40 -8.98
CA GLY A 274 -3.57 -9.21 -9.82
C GLY A 274 -3.78 -7.92 -9.03
N ASN A 275 -4.20 -7.98 -7.76
CA ASN A 275 -4.40 -6.79 -6.94
C ASN A 275 -3.07 -6.10 -6.59
N GLU A 276 -1.94 -6.84 -6.58
CA GLU A 276 -0.61 -6.27 -6.43
C GLU A 276 -0.36 -5.13 -7.44
N PHE A 277 -0.80 -5.30 -8.69
CA PHE A 277 -0.67 -4.25 -9.70
C PHE A 277 -1.53 -3.04 -9.38
N LEU A 278 -2.75 -3.22 -8.87
CA LEU A 278 -3.59 -2.09 -8.46
C LEU A 278 -2.92 -1.27 -7.36
N TYR A 279 -2.30 -1.92 -6.38
CA TYR A 279 -1.61 -1.26 -5.27
C TYR A 279 -0.37 -0.48 -5.75
N ILE A 280 0.44 -1.11 -6.61
CA ILE A 280 1.64 -0.50 -7.20
C ILE A 280 1.25 0.66 -8.12
N ILE A 281 0.25 0.48 -8.99
CA ILE A 281 -0.25 1.52 -9.89
C ILE A 281 -0.77 2.71 -9.07
N ALA A 282 -1.52 2.46 -7.99
CA ALA A 282 -1.97 3.54 -7.11
C ALA A 282 -0.80 4.33 -6.51
N ALA A 283 0.26 3.66 -6.06
CA ALA A 283 1.47 4.31 -5.55
C ALA A 283 2.20 5.13 -6.65
N VAL A 284 2.37 4.57 -7.84
CA VAL A 284 3.09 5.20 -8.96
C VAL A 284 2.33 6.39 -9.53
N ILE A 285 1.02 6.26 -9.76
CA ILE A 285 0.15 7.35 -10.20
C ILE A 285 0.14 8.47 -9.14
N GLY A 286 0.22 8.11 -7.87
CA GLY A 286 0.40 9.04 -6.73
C GLY A 286 1.79 9.67 -6.62
N GLY A 287 2.70 9.44 -7.57
CA GLY A 287 4.02 10.09 -7.65
C GLY A 287 5.18 9.33 -7.02
N CYS A 288 4.96 8.12 -6.49
CA CYS A 288 6.04 7.30 -5.94
C CYS A 288 6.82 6.63 -7.08
N LEU A 289 8.15 6.79 -7.09
CA LEU A 289 9.05 6.14 -8.04
C LEU A 289 10.18 5.45 -7.27
N LEU A 290 10.74 4.39 -7.88
CA LEU A 290 11.95 3.70 -7.42
C LEU A 290 13.20 4.54 -7.70
#